data_AF-A0A662RCS5-F1
#
_entry.id   AF-A0A662RCS5-F1
#
_cell.length_a   1.000
_cell.length_b   1.000
_cell.length_c   1.000
_cell.angle_alpha   90.00
_cell.angle_beta   90.00
_cell.angle_gamma   90.00
#
_symmetry.space_group_name_H-M   'P 1'
#
loop_
_entity.id
_entity.type
_entity.pdbx_description
1 polymer ?
#
loop_
_entity_poly.entity_id
_entity_poly.type
_entity_poly.pdbx_seq_one_letter_code
_entity_poly.pdbx_strand_id
1 'polypeptide(L)'
;MKLKTVGILIVSLFCCLLISVSCVHGIGIGVNPAKMEFEMGAGENVWKNITVSNPESAELGYQVYLENQSIDWIKISDPEFSLEPDQKKQITVRFTPTVGEVGEFDAKVCVVTLQPSGGFNIGSGVKIPVHITIGKSTTPFYTNPIIIVLILSGLLIILLCVRRLRRS
;
A
#
# COMPACT_ATOMS: atom_id res chain seq x y z
N MET A 1 -69.30 -13.31 5.76
CA MET A 1 -68.22 -14.27 5.41
C MET A 1 -67.15 -13.68 4.49
N LYS A 2 -67.49 -12.84 3.49
CA LYS A 2 -66.56 -12.30 2.48
C LYS A 2 -65.45 -11.36 3.00
N LEU A 3 -65.71 -10.56 4.03
CA LEU A 3 -64.74 -9.57 4.55
C LEU A 3 -63.53 -10.21 5.25
N LYS A 4 -63.72 -11.35 5.93
CA LYS A 4 -62.64 -12.10 6.59
C LYS A 4 -61.68 -12.72 5.57
N THR A 5 -62.20 -13.21 4.45
CA THR A 5 -61.41 -13.81 3.36
C THR A 5 -60.53 -12.78 2.65
N VAL A 6 -61.04 -11.56 2.43
CA VAL A 6 -60.26 -10.46 1.82
C VAL A 6 -59.12 -10.02 2.74
N GLY A 7 -59.36 -9.93 4.05
CA GLY A 7 -58.30 -9.60 5.02
C GLY A 7 -57.16 -10.64 5.03
N ILE A 8 -57.50 -11.92 4.97
CA ILE A 8 -56.51 -13.01 4.90
C ILE A 8 -55.68 -12.92 3.61
N LEU A 9 -56.30 -12.62 2.47
CA LEU A 9 -55.59 -12.48 1.20
C LEU A 9 -54.62 -11.29 1.19
N ILE A 10 -55.01 -10.16 1.78
CA ILE A 10 -54.14 -8.97 1.88
C ILE A 10 -52.94 -9.26 2.79
N VAL A 11 -53.17 -9.88 3.94
CA VAL A 11 -52.08 -10.27 4.87
C VAL A 11 -51.16 -11.31 4.21
N SER A 12 -51.72 -12.28 3.48
CA SER A 12 -50.93 -13.27 2.75
C SER A 12 -50.07 -12.63 1.66
N LEU A 13 -50.63 -11.69 0.88
CA LEU A 13 -49.91 -10.97 -0.16
C LEU A 13 -48.78 -10.11 0.44
N PHE A 14 -49.06 -9.44 1.57
CA PHE A 14 -48.08 -8.64 2.29
C PHE A 14 -46.95 -9.50 2.87
N CYS A 15 -47.28 -10.67 3.45
CA CYS A 15 -46.27 -11.65 3.89
C CYS A 15 -45.42 -12.17 2.72
N CYS A 16 -46.02 -12.48 1.56
CA CYS A 16 -45.26 -12.89 0.39
C CYS A 16 -44.30 -11.79 -0.10
N LEU A 17 -44.73 -10.52 -0.08
CA LEU A 17 -43.86 -9.39 -0.41
C LEU A 17 -42.69 -9.24 0.58
N LEU A 18 -42.94 -9.47 1.87
CA LEU A 18 -41.92 -9.43 2.91
C LEU A 18 -40.96 -10.63 2.88
N ILE A 19 -41.35 -11.77 2.31
CA ILE A 19 -40.46 -12.94 2.15
C ILE A 19 -39.63 -12.83 0.85
N SER A 20 -40.07 -12.01 -0.11
CA SER A 20 -39.36 -11.75 -1.37
C SER A 20 -38.16 -10.79 -1.27
N VAL A 21 -37.65 -10.48 -0.07
CA VAL A 21 -36.37 -9.77 0.07
C VAL A 21 -35.29 -10.59 -0.61
N SER A 22 -34.92 -10.14 -1.79
CA SER A 22 -33.94 -10.80 -2.64
C SER A 22 -32.60 -10.77 -1.92
N CYS A 23 -31.91 -11.91 -1.88
CA CYS A 23 -30.57 -12.02 -1.35
C CYS A 23 -29.66 -11.04 -2.11
N VAL A 24 -29.29 -9.92 -1.49
CA VAL A 24 -28.29 -9.02 -2.02
C VAL A 24 -26.94 -9.71 -1.85
N HIS A 25 -26.39 -10.21 -2.95
CA HIS A 25 -25.01 -10.72 -2.98
C HIS A 25 -24.11 -9.50 -3.21
N GLY A 26 -23.37 -9.11 -2.18
CA GLY A 26 -22.31 -8.11 -2.30
C GLY A 26 -21.01 -8.80 -2.70
N ILE A 27 -20.24 -8.17 -3.59
CA ILE A 27 -18.88 -8.62 -3.91
C ILE A 27 -17.93 -8.11 -2.83
N GLY A 28 -17.25 -9.03 -2.16
CA GLY A 28 -16.21 -8.77 -1.17
C GLY A 28 -14.81 -8.76 -1.79
N ILE A 29 -13.91 -7.99 -1.17
CA ILE A 29 -12.47 -8.07 -1.41
C ILE A 29 -11.80 -8.22 -0.05
N GLY A 30 -10.91 -9.19 0.09
CA GLY A 30 -10.00 -9.24 1.23
C GLY A 30 -8.66 -8.58 0.89
N VAL A 31 -8.20 -7.68 1.75
CA VAL A 31 -6.91 -6.99 1.60
C VAL A 31 -6.16 -6.98 2.92
N ASN A 32 -4.86 -7.27 2.87
CA ASN A 32 -3.95 -7.17 4.01
C ASN A 32 -2.60 -6.59 3.56
N PRO A 33 -2.01 -5.59 4.23
CA PRO A 33 -2.53 -4.90 5.41
C PRO A 33 -3.63 -3.88 5.08
N ALA A 34 -4.36 -3.45 6.10
CA ALA A 34 -5.35 -2.37 5.97
C ALA A 34 -4.71 -0.99 5.83
N LYS A 35 -3.45 -0.82 6.26
CA LYS A 35 -2.64 0.39 6.13
C LYS A 35 -1.14 0.04 6.07
N MET A 36 -0.33 0.92 5.49
CA MET A 36 1.13 0.80 5.48
C MET A 36 1.77 2.07 6.03
N GLU A 37 2.64 1.92 7.01
CA GLU A 37 3.37 3.03 7.65
C GLU A 37 4.83 2.58 7.81
N PHE A 38 5.77 3.35 7.27
CA PHE A 38 7.19 3.03 7.41
C PHE A 38 8.08 4.25 7.15
N GLU A 39 9.30 4.15 7.65
CA GLU A 39 10.37 5.12 7.42
C GLU A 39 11.41 4.53 6.45
N MET A 40 12.05 5.38 5.67
CA MET A 40 13.15 5.00 4.79
C MET A 40 14.13 6.14 4.57
N GLY A 41 15.35 5.82 4.15
CA GLY A 41 16.34 6.81 3.75
C GLY A 41 16.09 7.35 2.33
N ALA A 42 16.46 8.61 2.09
CA ALA A 42 16.50 9.16 0.74
C ALA A 42 17.43 8.32 -0.16
N GLY A 43 16.92 7.90 -1.32
CA GLY A 43 17.62 6.99 -2.25
C GLY A 43 17.61 5.51 -1.85
N GLU A 44 16.98 5.13 -0.74
CA GLU A 44 16.80 3.73 -0.35
C GLU A 44 15.74 3.05 -1.23
N ASN A 45 15.84 1.73 -1.40
CA ASN A 45 14.80 0.93 -2.03
C ASN A 45 14.10 0.09 -0.95
N VAL A 46 12.79 0.25 -0.83
CA VAL A 46 11.97 -0.54 0.10
C VAL A 46 10.89 -1.27 -0.66
N TRP A 47 10.60 -2.50 -0.24
CA TRP A 47 9.52 -3.33 -0.77
C TRP A 47 8.53 -3.64 0.35
N LYS A 48 7.23 -3.45 0.08
CA LYS A 48 6.14 -3.87 0.97
C LYS A 48 5.19 -4.76 0.21
N ASN A 49 4.59 -5.70 0.92
CA ASN A 49 3.68 -6.67 0.32
C ASN A 49 2.25 -6.35 0.71
N ILE A 50 1.35 -6.46 -0.26
CA ILE A 50 -0.10 -6.48 -0.06
C ILE A 50 -0.58 -7.87 -0.48
N THR A 51 -1.42 -8.48 0.34
CA THR A 51 -2.16 -9.70 0.01
C THR A 51 -3.58 -9.30 -0.38
N VAL A 52 -3.98 -9.68 -1.59
CA VAL A 52 -5.35 -9.60 -2.08
C VAL A 52 -5.94 -11.00 -2.07
N SER A 53 -7.17 -11.15 -1.60
CA SER A 53 -7.87 -12.44 -1.55
C SER A 53 -9.27 -12.33 -2.10
N ASN A 54 -9.70 -13.37 -2.81
CA ASN A 54 -11.05 -13.53 -3.30
C ASN A 54 -11.89 -14.34 -2.30
N PRO A 55 -12.79 -13.71 -1.52
CA PRO A 55 -13.71 -14.43 -0.63
C PRO A 55 -14.95 -14.96 -1.36
N GLU A 56 -15.13 -14.65 -2.65
CA GLU A 56 -16.30 -15.04 -3.40
C GLU A 56 -16.21 -16.48 -3.90
N SER A 57 -17.36 -17.06 -4.20
CA SER A 57 -17.47 -18.40 -4.77
C SER A 57 -17.25 -18.46 -6.29
N ALA A 58 -16.85 -17.34 -6.91
CA ALA A 58 -16.60 -17.23 -8.34
C ALA A 58 -15.24 -16.55 -8.60
N GLU A 59 -14.62 -16.83 -9.75
CA GLU A 59 -13.40 -16.15 -10.18
C GLU A 59 -13.66 -14.64 -10.33
N LEU A 60 -12.72 -13.83 -9.83
CA LEU A 60 -12.76 -12.38 -9.95
C LEU A 60 -11.47 -11.83 -10.54
N GLY A 61 -11.61 -10.85 -11.44
CA GLY A 61 -10.51 -10.01 -11.88
C GLY A 61 -10.24 -8.89 -10.88
N TYR A 62 -9.00 -8.42 -10.80
CA TYR A 62 -8.56 -7.37 -9.90
C TYR A 62 -7.65 -6.39 -10.64
N GLN A 63 -7.75 -5.11 -10.26
CA GLN A 63 -6.82 -4.07 -10.66
C GLN A 63 -6.28 -3.36 -9.42
N VAL A 64 -4.97 -3.13 -9.41
CA VAL A 64 -4.23 -2.48 -8.32
C VAL A 64 -3.46 -1.29 -8.88
N TYR A 65 -3.76 -0.11 -8.36
CA TYR A 65 -3.19 1.15 -8.86
C TYR A 65 -2.99 2.16 -7.73
N LEU A 66 -2.22 3.21 -8.03
CA LEU A 66 -2.02 4.33 -7.12
C LEU A 66 -3.07 5.41 -7.40
N GLU A 67 -3.79 5.88 -6.37
CA GLU A 67 -4.79 6.95 -6.54
C GLU A 67 -4.15 8.25 -7.06
N ASN A 68 -2.98 8.61 -6.51
CA ASN A 68 -2.22 9.77 -6.93
C ASN A 68 -1.06 9.36 -7.83
N GLN A 69 -1.23 9.47 -9.14
CA GLN A 69 -0.21 9.09 -10.12
C GLN A 69 1.01 10.04 -10.18
N SER A 70 1.00 11.13 -9.40
CA SER A 70 2.11 12.09 -9.36
C SER A 70 3.38 11.53 -8.69
N ILE A 71 3.25 10.45 -7.92
CA ILE A 71 4.38 9.81 -7.22
C ILE A 71 4.95 8.70 -8.09
N ASP A 72 5.90 9.05 -8.95
CA ASP A 72 6.46 8.15 -9.97
C ASP A 72 7.39 7.07 -9.41
N TRP A 73 7.96 7.29 -8.22
CA TRP A 73 8.87 6.39 -7.51
C TRP A 73 8.18 5.26 -6.73
N ILE A 74 6.86 5.16 -6.81
CA ILE A 74 6.09 4.02 -6.30
C ILE A 74 5.66 3.13 -7.48
N LYS A 75 6.03 1.85 -7.45
CA LYS A 75 5.71 0.88 -8.51
C LYS A 75 5.03 -0.36 -7.94
N ILE A 76 4.03 -0.87 -8.66
CA ILE A 76 3.29 -2.08 -8.31
C ILE A 76 3.72 -3.20 -9.27
N SER A 77 4.09 -4.36 -8.75
CA SER A 77 4.69 -5.45 -9.55
C SER A 77 3.71 -6.10 -10.54
N ASP A 78 2.46 -6.26 -10.12
CA ASP A 78 1.42 -6.97 -10.88
C ASP A 78 0.07 -6.24 -10.70
N PRO A 79 -0.19 -5.22 -11.53
CA PRO A 79 -1.33 -4.34 -11.36
C PRO A 79 -2.66 -4.96 -11.81
N GLU A 80 -2.66 -6.07 -12.55
CA GLU A 80 -3.89 -6.71 -13.04
C GLU A 80 -3.78 -8.24 -13.00
N PHE A 81 -4.74 -8.90 -12.38
CA PHE A 81 -4.74 -10.36 -12.24
C PHE A 81 -6.13 -10.90 -11.94
N SER A 82 -6.33 -12.21 -12.08
CA SER A 82 -7.52 -12.91 -11.59
C SER A 82 -7.20 -13.82 -10.41
N LEU A 83 -8.19 -14.05 -9.56
CA LEU A 83 -8.15 -15.03 -8.49
C LEU A 83 -9.36 -15.94 -8.55
N GLU A 84 -9.10 -17.24 -8.47
CA GLU A 84 -10.11 -18.27 -8.24
C GLU A 84 -10.78 -18.09 -6.85
N PRO A 85 -11.92 -18.75 -6.60
CA PRO A 85 -12.54 -18.77 -5.28
C PRO A 85 -11.56 -19.14 -4.17
N ASP A 86 -11.62 -18.42 -3.04
CA ASP A 86 -10.76 -18.56 -1.86
C ASP A 86 -9.25 -18.35 -2.08
N GLN A 87 -8.84 -18.00 -3.31
CA GLN A 87 -7.44 -17.79 -3.65
C GLN A 87 -6.93 -16.45 -3.10
N LYS A 88 -5.63 -16.42 -2.79
CA LYS A 88 -4.90 -15.23 -2.39
C LYS A 88 -3.70 -15.01 -3.28
N LYS A 89 -3.34 -13.75 -3.48
CA LYS A 89 -2.12 -13.34 -4.19
C LYS A 89 -1.41 -12.23 -3.45
N GLN A 90 -0.09 -12.35 -3.39
CA GLN A 90 0.78 -11.34 -2.85
C GLN A 90 1.31 -10.45 -3.98
N ILE A 91 1.20 -9.15 -3.79
CA ILE A 91 1.61 -8.10 -4.71
C ILE A 91 2.68 -7.28 -4.01
N THR A 92 3.76 -6.98 -4.71
CA THR A 92 4.85 -6.18 -4.15
C THR A 92 4.69 -4.73 -4.61
N VAL A 93 4.67 -3.82 -3.64
CA VAL A 93 4.79 -2.37 -3.85
C VAL A 93 6.23 -1.98 -3.57
N ARG A 94 6.89 -1.43 -4.59
CA ARG A 94 8.26 -0.98 -4.55
C ARG A 94 8.30 0.53 -4.40
N PHE A 95 9.11 1.01 -3.48
CA PHE A 95 9.34 2.42 -3.18
C PHE A 95 10.82 2.73 -3.49
N THR A 96 11.07 3.61 -4.45
CA THR A 96 12.41 4.01 -4.91
C THR A 96 12.57 5.54 -5.01
N PRO A 97 12.37 6.29 -3.92
CA PRO A 97 12.50 7.74 -3.91
C PRO A 97 13.89 8.17 -4.36
N THR A 98 13.98 9.33 -5.02
CA THR A 98 15.27 9.93 -5.35
C THR A 98 15.93 10.51 -4.09
N VAL A 99 17.22 10.87 -4.17
CA VAL A 99 17.96 11.49 -3.04
C VAL A 99 17.36 12.84 -2.62
N GLY A 100 16.59 13.48 -3.52
CA GLY A 100 15.93 14.77 -3.25
C GLY A 100 14.58 14.65 -2.53
N GLU A 101 13.96 13.47 -2.54
CA GLU A 101 12.68 13.24 -1.86
C GLU A 101 12.93 13.09 -0.37
N VAL A 102 12.53 14.09 0.41
CA VAL A 102 12.71 14.13 1.87
C VAL A 102 11.46 14.74 2.47
N GLY A 103 10.97 14.14 3.56
CA GLY A 103 9.76 14.59 4.25
C GLY A 103 8.71 13.49 4.35
N GLU A 104 7.46 13.91 4.56
CA GLU A 104 6.31 13.02 4.71
C GLU A 104 5.53 12.93 3.38
N PHE A 105 5.17 11.71 3.00
CA PHE A 105 4.41 11.43 1.78
C PHE A 105 3.23 10.53 2.08
N ASP A 106 2.05 10.97 1.64
CA ASP A 106 0.81 10.23 1.72
C ASP A 106 0.41 9.71 0.34
N ALA A 107 0.16 8.41 0.26
CA ALA A 107 -0.34 7.75 -0.92
C ALA A 107 -1.48 6.79 -0.59
N LYS A 108 -2.24 6.38 -1.60
CA LYS A 108 -3.27 5.35 -1.45
C LYS A 108 -3.12 4.32 -2.56
N VAL A 109 -2.88 3.07 -2.17
CA VAL A 109 -2.95 1.94 -3.09
C VAL A 109 -4.40 1.48 -3.14
N CYS A 110 -4.99 1.52 -4.33
CA CYS A 110 -6.37 1.12 -4.57
C CYS A 110 -6.39 -0.28 -5.16
N VAL A 111 -7.24 -1.14 -4.61
CA VAL A 111 -7.54 -2.48 -5.14
C VAL A 111 -9.01 -2.49 -5.51
N VAL A 112 -9.33 -2.76 -6.78
CA VAL A 112 -10.72 -2.83 -7.27
C VAL A 112 -10.96 -4.14 -7.99
N THR A 113 -12.20 -4.65 -7.91
CA THR A 113 -12.60 -5.81 -8.72
C THR A 113 -12.90 -5.38 -10.16
N LEU A 114 -12.38 -6.13 -11.13
CA LEU A 114 -12.78 -6.08 -12.54
C LEU A 114 -13.93 -7.09 -12.74
N GLN A 115 -15.03 -6.64 -13.35
CA GLN A 115 -16.22 -7.47 -13.53
C GLN A 115 -15.96 -8.60 -14.53
N PRO A 116 -16.41 -9.85 -14.25
CA PRO A 116 -16.67 -10.81 -15.30
C PRO A 116 -17.86 -10.30 -16.12
N SER A 117 -17.74 -10.34 -17.45
CA SER A 117 -18.74 -9.80 -18.38
C SER A 117 -20.09 -10.49 -18.22
N GLY A 118 -21.01 -9.91 -17.44
CA GLY A 118 -22.43 -10.32 -17.40
C GLY A 118 -23.09 -10.18 -16.03
N GLY A 119 -23.76 -9.04 -15.79
CA GLY A 119 -24.63 -8.83 -14.63
C GLY A 119 -24.51 -7.43 -14.02
N PHE A 120 -25.59 -6.91 -13.43
CA PHE A 120 -25.56 -5.70 -12.60
C PHE A 120 -24.82 -6.04 -11.30
N ASN A 121 -23.50 -5.88 -11.31
CA ASN A 121 -22.62 -6.16 -10.19
C ASN A 121 -21.96 -4.85 -9.76
N ILE A 122 -22.23 -4.39 -8.55
CA ILE A 122 -21.52 -3.25 -7.96
C ILE A 122 -20.09 -3.71 -7.72
N GLY A 123 -19.13 -3.14 -8.44
CA GLY A 123 -17.70 -3.42 -8.21
C GLY A 123 -17.31 -3.01 -6.80
N SER A 124 -16.46 -3.79 -6.16
CA SER A 124 -15.93 -3.49 -4.83
C SER A 124 -14.54 -2.88 -4.96
N GLY A 125 -14.17 -2.08 -3.97
CA GLY A 125 -12.90 -1.36 -3.97
C GLY A 125 -12.43 -1.05 -2.56
N VAL A 126 -11.13 -1.25 -2.32
CA VAL A 126 -10.47 -0.97 -1.05
C VAL A 126 -9.32 0.01 -1.29
N LYS A 127 -9.23 1.03 -0.43
CA LYS A 127 -8.11 1.97 -0.41
C LYS A 127 -7.22 1.67 0.78
N ILE A 128 -5.96 1.36 0.51
CA ILE A 128 -4.92 1.12 1.52
C ILE A 128 -4.13 2.42 1.67
N PRO A 129 -4.29 3.18 2.76
CA PRO A 129 -3.46 4.34 3.03
C PRO A 129 -2.00 3.91 3.27
N VAL A 130 -1.09 4.70 2.71
CA VAL A 130 0.36 4.52 2.79
C VAL A 130 0.97 5.82 3.28
N HIS A 131 1.56 5.80 4.48
CA HIS A 131 2.31 6.91 5.05
C HIS A 131 3.80 6.58 5.02
N ILE A 132 4.59 7.47 4.43
CA ILE A 132 6.03 7.25 4.20
C ILE A 132 6.78 8.44 4.77
N THR A 133 7.71 8.18 5.69
CA THR A 133 8.62 9.19 6.21
C THR A 133 10.00 8.98 5.60
N ILE A 134 10.46 9.92 4.78
CA ILE A 134 11.76 9.84 4.12
C ILE A 134 12.77 10.74 4.85
N GLY A 135 13.69 10.09 5.55
CA GLY A 135 14.79 10.74 6.26
C GLY A 135 15.94 11.12 5.33
N LYS A 136 16.67 12.18 5.68
CA LYS A 136 17.93 12.51 4.99
C LYS A 136 18.93 11.38 5.21
N SER A 137 19.51 10.88 4.12
CA SER A 137 20.66 9.98 4.20
C SER A 137 21.88 10.79 4.63
N THR A 138 22.07 10.94 5.94
CA THR A 138 23.30 11.52 6.50
C THR A 138 24.34 10.42 6.57
N THR A 139 25.09 10.19 5.49
CA THR A 139 26.42 9.61 5.67
C THR A 139 27.23 10.65 6.45
N PRO A 140 27.67 10.35 7.68
CA PRO A 140 28.38 11.34 8.45
C PRO A 140 29.68 11.71 7.73
N PHE A 141 29.99 12.99 7.56
CA PHE A 141 31.18 13.42 6.83
C PHE A 141 32.48 12.76 7.33
N TYR A 142 32.55 12.37 8.61
CA TYR A 142 33.70 11.68 9.21
C TYR A 142 33.91 10.23 8.72
N THR A 143 32.97 9.62 7.99
CA THR A 143 33.18 8.33 7.31
C THR A 143 33.78 8.48 5.91
N ASN A 144 33.98 9.72 5.43
CA ASN A 144 34.64 9.96 4.15
C ASN A 144 36.16 9.68 4.30
N PRO A 145 36.74 8.74 3.52
CA PRO A 145 38.15 8.38 3.62
C PRO A 145 39.08 9.58 3.38
N ILE A 146 38.65 10.56 2.58
CA ILE A 146 39.41 11.79 2.33
C ILE A 146 39.53 12.63 3.61
N ILE A 147 38.42 12.77 4.35
CA ILE A 147 38.39 13.55 5.59
C ILE A 147 39.23 12.86 6.68
N ILE A 148 39.19 11.52 6.75
CA ILE A 148 40.03 10.74 7.66
C ILE A 148 41.52 10.97 7.37
N VAL A 149 41.94 10.90 6.09
CA VAL A 149 43.33 11.14 5.70
C VAL A 149 43.77 12.57 6.04
N LEU A 150 42.92 13.58 5.82
CA LEU A 150 43.22 14.96 6.16
C LEU A 150 43.44 15.14 7.67
N ILE A 151 42.56 14.57 8.51
CA ILE A 151 42.69 14.63 9.97
C ILE A 151 43.99 13.97 10.44
N LEU A 152 44.31 12.77 9.92
CA LEU A 152 45.55 12.06 10.27
C LEU A 152 46.80 12.82 9.83
N SER A 153 46.79 13.43 8.64
CA SER A 153 47.90 14.23 8.14
C SER A 153 48.13 15.49 8.97
N GLY A 154 47.06 16.20 9.36
CA GLY A 154 47.14 17.38 10.21
C GLY A 154 47.69 17.05 11.61
N LEU A 155 47.22 15.96 12.22
CA LEU A 155 47.74 15.47 13.50
C LEU A 155 49.23 15.14 13.43
N LEU A 156 49.68 14.49 12.34
CA LEU A 156 51.09 14.18 12.14
C LEU A 156 51.95 15.44 12.03
N ILE A 157 51.51 16.46 11.28
CA ILE A 157 52.21 17.74 11.14
C ILE A 157 52.32 18.45 12.50
N ILE A 158 51.24 18.49 13.28
CA ILE A 158 51.23 19.11 14.61
C ILE A 158 52.23 18.40 15.54
N LEU A 159 52.25 17.07 15.55
CA LEU A 159 53.21 16.30 16.36
C LEU A 159 54.67 16.58 15.96
N LEU A 160 54.94 16.73 14.66
CA LEU A 160 56.27 17.08 14.16
C LEU A 160 56.66 18.51 14.56
N CYS A 161 55.74 19.48 14.47
CA CYS A 161 55.97 20.86 14.92
C CYS A 161 56.25 20.94 16.43
N VAL A 162 55.45 20.27 17.26
CA VAL A 162 55.64 20.23 18.72
C VAL A 162 56.96 19.56 19.09
N ARG A 163 57.34 18.46 18.41
CA ARG A 163 58.64 17.82 18.61
C ARG A 163 59.81 18.72 18.23
N ARG A 164 59.67 19.53 17.18
CA ARG A 164 60.68 20.52 16.77
C ARG A 164 60.81 21.64 17.80
N LEU A 165 59.70 22.17 18.28
CA LEU A 165 59.67 23.22 19.32
C LEU A 165 60.22 22.76 20.67
N ARG A 166 60.04 21.49 21.06
CA ARG A 166 60.65 20.93 22.29
C ARG A 166 62.14 20.65 22.19
N ARG A 167 62.71 20.56 20.97
CA ARG A 167 64.13 20.27 20.74
C ARG A 167 64.98 21.53 20.50
N SER A 168 64.33 22.69 20.30
CA SER A 168 64.98 24.01 20.20
C SER A 168 64.90 24.74 21.53
#